data_AF-A0A3R6TFU1-F1
#
_entry.id   AF-A0A3R6TFU1-F1
#
_cell.length_a   1.000
_cell.length_b   1.000
_cell.length_c   1.000
_cell.angle_alpha   90.00
_cell.angle_beta   90.00
_cell.angle_gamma   90.00
#
_symmetry.space_group_name_H-M   'P 1'
#
loop_
_entity.id
_entity.type
_entity.pdbx_description
1 polymer ?
#
loop_
_entity_poly.entity_id
_entity_poly.type
_entity_poly.pdbx_seq_one_letter_code
_entity_poly.pdbx_strand_id
1 'polypeptide(L)'
;MQITDVRIRKITKEGKMRAVVSITLDNEFVVHDIKVIEGEKGLFIAMPSRRSGDGEFRDVAHPINRETRERFQAIVLERYERFMEESADEEETSEV
;
A
#
# COMPACT_ATOMS: atom_id res chain seq x y z
N MET A 1 5.06 -14.41 10.61
CA MET A 1 4.32 -13.69 9.57
C MET A 1 5.20 -12.68 8.88
N GLN A 2 5.48 -12.96 7.61
CA GLN A 2 6.30 -12.22 6.67
C GLN A 2 5.44 -11.79 5.47
N ILE A 3 5.72 -10.62 4.90
CA ILE A 3 5.17 -10.27 3.59
C ILE A 3 6.06 -10.93 2.54
N THR A 4 5.48 -11.79 1.71
CA THR A 4 6.22 -12.56 0.70
C THR A 4 5.97 -12.09 -0.73
N ASP A 5 4.88 -11.37 -0.99
CA ASP A 5 4.61 -10.71 -2.26
C ASP A 5 3.91 -9.38 -2.03
N VAL A 6 4.17 -8.40 -2.90
CA VAL A 6 3.56 -7.07 -2.86
C VAL A 6 3.21 -6.66 -4.29
N ARG A 7 1.92 -6.45 -4.53
CA ARG A 7 1.38 -6.03 -5.83
C ARG A 7 0.84 -4.63 -5.74
N ILE A 8 1.26 -3.77 -6.66
CA ILE A 8 0.98 -2.34 -6.62
C ILE A 8 0.21 -1.94 -7.86
N ARG A 9 -0.84 -1.14 -7.66
CA ARG A 9 -1.59 -0.47 -8.71
C ARG A 9 -1.55 1.02 -8.47
N LYS A 10 -0.75 1.74 -9.28
CA LYS A 10 -0.65 3.21 -9.26
C LYS A 10 -2.01 3.85 -9.51
N ILE A 11 -2.27 4.96 -8.81
CA ILE A 11 -3.45 5.79 -9.00
C ILE A 11 -2.97 7.14 -9.53
N THR A 12 -3.37 7.46 -10.76
CA THR A 12 -2.99 8.70 -11.45
C THR A 12 -3.95 9.86 -11.21
N LYS A 13 -5.05 9.61 -10.48
CA LYS A 13 -6.05 10.63 -10.16
C LYS A 13 -5.51 11.60 -9.11
N GLU A 14 -5.92 12.86 -9.21
CA GLU A 14 -5.62 13.87 -8.18
C GLU A 14 -6.17 13.45 -6.81
N GLY A 15 -5.38 13.73 -5.77
CA GLY A 15 -5.72 13.46 -4.39
C GLY A 15 -4.56 12.87 -3.58
N LYS A 16 -4.84 12.54 -2.32
CA LYS A 16 -3.85 12.01 -1.39
C LYS A 16 -3.50 10.53 -1.65
N MET A 17 -4.31 9.79 -2.39
CA MET A 17 -4.08 8.37 -2.64
C MET A 17 -3.18 8.18 -3.85
N ARG A 18 -2.06 7.48 -3.64
CA ARG A 18 -1.02 7.28 -4.67
C ARG A 18 -1.06 5.88 -5.28
N ALA A 19 -1.41 4.87 -4.50
CA ALA A 19 -1.55 3.51 -4.98
C ALA A 19 -2.54 2.69 -4.16
N VAL A 20 -3.03 1.61 -4.77
CA VAL A 20 -3.67 0.49 -4.09
C VAL A 20 -2.71 -0.69 -4.12
N VAL A 21 -2.57 -1.37 -2.99
CA VAL A 21 -1.59 -2.43 -2.75
C VAL A 21 -2.31 -3.67 -2.26
N SER A 22 -1.85 -4.84 -2.71
CA SER A 22 -2.18 -6.13 -2.11
C SER A 22 -0.90 -6.79 -1.62
N ILE A 23 -0.93 -7.39 -0.44
CA ILE A 23 0.20 -8.12 0.13
C ILE A 23 -0.14 -9.59 0.33
N THR A 24 0.82 -10.48 0.08
CA THR A 24 0.73 -11.88 0.45
C THR A 24 1.55 -12.12 1.71
N LEU A 25 0.96 -12.81 2.67
CA LEU A 25 1.54 -13.14 3.96
C LEU A 25 1.88 -14.63 3.98
N ASP A 26 3.14 -14.92 4.30
CA ASP A 26 3.70 -16.27 4.42
C ASP A 26 3.43 -17.20 3.20
N ASN A 27 3.22 -16.64 2.00
CA ASN A 27 2.78 -17.36 0.78
C ASN A 27 1.41 -18.04 0.88
N GLU A 28 0.60 -17.68 1.87
CA GLU A 28 -0.63 -18.41 2.21
C GLU A 28 -1.88 -17.54 2.22
N PHE A 29 -1.75 -16.26 2.59
CA PHE A 29 -2.90 -15.38 2.79
C PHE A 29 -2.71 -14.02 2.13
N VAL A 30 -3.73 -13.52 1.44
CA VAL A 30 -3.65 -12.22 0.75
C VAL A 30 -4.55 -11.20 1.43
N VAL A 31 -4.00 -10.00 1.65
CA VAL A 31 -4.76 -8.82 2.09
C VAL A 31 -4.80 -7.82 0.94
N HIS A 32 -6.00 -7.54 0.45
CA HIS A 32 -6.27 -6.56 -0.59
C HIS A 32 -6.61 -5.18 -0.02
N ASP A 33 -6.65 -4.18 -0.91
CA ASP A 33 -7.14 -2.82 -0.65
C ASP A 33 -6.37 -2.04 0.43
N ILE A 34 -5.08 -2.35 0.62
CA ILE A 34 -4.15 -1.46 1.33
C ILE A 34 -3.90 -0.24 0.44
N LYS A 35 -3.82 0.96 1.00
CA LYS A 35 -3.62 2.20 0.23
C LYS A 35 -2.32 2.85 0.63
N VAL A 36 -1.55 3.33 -0.34
CA VAL A 36 -0.44 4.27 -0.10
C VAL A 36 -1.01 5.68 -0.18
N ILE A 37 -0.88 6.43 0.91
CA ILE A 37 -1.46 7.76 1.08
C ILE A 37 -0.35 8.77 1.36
N GLU A 38 -0.41 9.92 0.72
CA GLU A 38 0.41 11.08 1.02
C GLU A 38 -0.26 11.94 2.10
N GLY A 39 0.37 11.96 3.28
CA GLY A 39 0.03 12.84 4.38
C GLY A 39 1.00 14.01 4.49
N GLU A 40 0.77 14.88 5.47
CA GLU A 40 1.61 16.06 5.73
C GLU A 40 3.05 15.70 6.16
N LYS A 41 3.24 14.51 6.73
CA LYS A 41 4.53 13.99 7.20
C LYS A 41 5.17 12.98 6.23
N GLY A 42 4.66 12.92 5.00
CA GLY A 42 5.10 11.97 3.98
C GLY A 42 4.13 10.80 3.76
N LEU A 43 4.63 9.78 3.07
CA LEU A 43 3.86 8.61 2.68
C LEU A 43 3.60 7.69 3.88
N PHE A 44 2.41 7.12 3.94
CA PHE A 44 2.04 6.09 4.90
C PHE A 44 1.04 5.11 4.27
N ILE A 45 0.86 3.95 4.91
CA ILE A 45 -0.14 2.97 4.47
C ILE A 45 -1.43 3.08 5.29
N ALA A 46 -2.56 3.05 4.60
CA ALA A 46 -3.87 2.87 5.22
C ALA A 46 -4.36 1.45 4.94
N MET A 47 -4.77 0.77 6.01
CA MET A 47 -5.32 -0.59 5.93
C MET A 47 -6.67 -0.62 5.21
N PRO A 48 -7.09 -1.78 4.68
CA PRO A 48 -8.42 -1.92 4.10
C PRO A 48 -9.47 -1.66 5.16
N SER A 49 -10.40 -0.75 4.89
CA SER A 49 -11.45 -0.37 5.81
C SER A 49 -12.83 -0.42 5.15
N ARG A 50 -13.85 -0.73 5.96
CA ARG A 50 -15.26 -0.71 5.55
C ARG A 50 -16.03 0.25 6.44
N ARG A 51 -17.04 0.88 5.83
CA ARG A 51 -18.01 1.69 6.56
C ARG A 51 -19.03 0.76 7.23
N SER A 52 -19.14 0.87 8.53
CA SER A 52 -20.12 0.17 9.36
C SER A 52 -21.49 0.87 9.28
N GLY A 53 -22.55 0.21 9.76
CA GLY A 53 -23.92 0.72 9.71
C GLY A 53 -24.15 1.98 10.56
N ASP A 54 -23.30 2.19 11.55
CA ASP A 54 -23.19 3.41 12.37
C ASP A 54 -22.48 4.56 11.65
N GLY A 55 -21.96 4.33 10.44
CA GLY A 55 -21.28 5.32 9.63
C GLY A 55 -19.78 5.43 9.88
N GLU A 56 -19.24 4.73 10.89
CA GLU A 56 -17.81 4.71 11.20
C GLU A 56 -17.02 3.82 10.24
N PHE A 57 -15.76 4.16 10.00
CA PHE A 57 -14.84 3.30 9.25
C PHE A 57 -14.05 2.44 10.22
N ARG A 58 -14.01 1.13 9.96
CA ARG A 58 -13.20 0.18 10.71
C ARG A 58 -12.33 -0.62 9.75
N ASP A 59 -11.10 -0.84 10.17
CA ASP A 59 -10.16 -1.67 9.42
C ASP A 59 -10.66 -3.12 9.40
N VAL A 60 -10.76 -3.69 8.21
CA VAL A 60 -11.12 -5.09 7.97
C VAL A 60 -9.95 -6.00 8.33
N ALA A 61 -8.72 -5.55 8.08
CA ALA A 61 -7.49 -6.24 8.46
C ALA A 61 -6.49 -5.20 8.97
N HIS A 62 -5.88 -5.44 10.13
CA HIS A 62 -4.89 -4.54 10.69
C HIS A 62 -3.86 -5.29 11.56
N PRO A 63 -2.59 -4.84 11.58
CA PRO A 63 -1.62 -5.32 12.55
C PRO A 63 -2.05 -4.99 13.98
N ILE A 64 -1.96 -5.99 14.87
CA ILE A 64 -2.35 -5.86 16.28
C ILE A 64 -1.33 -5.00 17.06
N ASN A 65 -0.04 -5.13 16.74
CA ASN A 65 1.04 -4.47 17.46
C ASN A 65 1.82 -3.48 16.58
N ARG A 66 2.52 -2.56 17.26
CA ARG A 66 3.30 -1.49 16.63
C ARG A 66 4.42 -2.03 15.74
N GLU A 67 5.16 -3.02 16.21
CA GLU A 67 6.28 -3.60 15.46
C GLU A 67 5.84 -4.15 14.10
N THR A 68 4.73 -4.89 14.06
CA THR A 68 4.18 -5.44 12.81
C THR A 68 3.67 -4.32 11.90
N ARG A 69 3.07 -3.27 12.46
CA ARG A 69 2.64 -2.08 11.71
C ARG A 69 3.81 -1.38 11.04
N GLU A 70 4.89 -1.13 11.78
CA GLU A 70 6.10 -0.49 11.27
C GLU A 70 6.75 -1.34 10.18
N ARG A 71 6.85 -2.65 10.39
CA ARG A 71 7.37 -3.61 9.40
C ARG A 71 6.56 -3.61 8.10
N PHE A 72 5.23 -3.67 8.21
CA PHE A 72 4.34 -3.65 7.03
C PHE A 72 4.47 -2.35 6.25
N GLN A 73 4.52 -1.22 6.96
CA GLN A 73 4.69 0.08 6.33
C GLN A 73 6.03 0.18 5.60
N ALA A 74 7.14 -0.22 6.24
CA ALA A 74 8.46 -0.18 5.62
C ALA A 74 8.51 -0.99 4.33
N ILE A 75 8.08 -2.26 4.36
CA ILE A 75 8.11 -3.15 3.19
C ILE A 75 7.24 -2.63 2.05
N VAL A 76 6.02 -2.16 2.35
CA VAL A 76 5.10 -1.68 1.31
C VAL A 76 5.60 -0.38 0.69
N LEU A 77 6.11 0.57 1.49
CA LEU A 77 6.62 1.84 0.98
C LEU A 77 7.90 1.63 0.17
N GLU A 78 8.82 0.79 0.63
CA GLU A 78 10.03 0.45 -0.12
C GLU A 78 9.70 -0.16 -1.49
N ARG A 79 8.76 -1.11 -1.55
CA ARG A 79 8.36 -1.70 -2.83
C ARG A 79 7.64 -0.69 -3.73
N TYR A 80 6.87 0.23 -3.14
CA TYR A 80 6.21 1.31 -3.86
C TYR A 80 7.20 2.28 -4.49
N GLU A 81 8.23 2.71 -3.75
CA GLU A 81 9.28 3.58 -4.27
C GLU A 81 9.99 2.93 -5.46
N ARG A 82 10.44 1.68 -5.32
CA ARG A 82 11.06 0.94 -6.44
C ARG A 82 10.13 0.79 -7.65
N PHE A 83 8.86 0.49 -7.42
CA PHE A 83 7.87 0.38 -8.51
C PHE A 83 7.71 1.71 -9.26
N MET A 84 7.78 2.84 -8.56
CA MET A 84 7.67 4.16 -9.16
C MET A 84 8.92 4.55 -9.95
N GLU A 85 10.10 4.16 -9.49
CA GLU A 85 11.37 4.30 -10.23
C GLU A 85 11.34 3.46 -11.52
N GLU A 86 11.02 2.15 -11.40
CA GLU A 86 10.89 1.23 -12.54
C GLU A 86 9.89 1.75 -13.59
N SER A 87 8.75 2.28 -13.14
CA SER A 87 7.73 2.83 -14.06
C SER A 87 8.17 4.13 -14.74
N ALA A 88 9.00 4.95 -14.09
CA ALA A 88 9.50 6.19 -14.67
C ALA A 88 10.53 5.91 -15.76
N ASP A 89 11.42 4.94 -15.54
CA ASP A 89 12.43 4.51 -16.51
C ASP A 89 11.78 3.90 -17.78
N GLU A 90 10.69 3.14 -17.61
CA GLU A 90 9.91 2.58 -18.73
C GLU A 90 9.20 3.66 -19.54
N GLU A 91 8.65 4.69 -18.89
CA GLU A 91 8.03 5.84 -19.57
C GLU A 91 9.10 6.60 -20.39
N GLU A 92 10.28 6.90 -19.80
CA GLU A 92 11.37 7.61 -20.50
C GLU A 92 11.96 6.82 -21.68
N THR A 93 12.11 5.49 -21.57
CA THR A 93 12.66 4.67 -22.66
C THR A 93 11.67 4.40 -23.79
N SER A 94 10.37 4.57 -23.55
CA SER A 94 9.32 4.43 -24.57
C SER A 94 9.12 5.68 -25.44
N GLU A 95 9.62 6.84 -24.98
CA GLU A 95 9.54 8.12 -25.68
C GLU A 95 10.77 8.44 -26.56
N VAL A 96 11.75 7.54 -26.63
CA VAL A 96 12.99 7.64 -27.47
C VAL A 96 12.91 6.69 -28.67
#